data_AF-A0A8D5U8K9-F1
#
_entry.id   AF-A0A8D5U8K9-F1
#
_cell.length_a   1.000
_cell.length_b   1.000
_cell.length_c   1.000
_cell.angle_alpha   90.00
_cell.angle_beta   90.00
_cell.angle_gamma   90.00
#
_symmetry.space_group_name_H-M   'P 1'
#
loop_
_entity.id
_entity.type
_entity.pdbx_description
1 polymer ?
#
loop_
_entity_poly.entity_id
_entity_poly.type
_entity_poly.pdbx_seq_one_letter_code
_entity_poly.pdbx_strand_id
1 'polypeptide(L)'
;MAHIHKKIGKKTKKGLSNIVGSLLLIVLTIVAALLIGHFVFGLFSANSHNAGISISDASVIIPAGEYTTNGASVTITITDSGNDPLVLQYVTLVANGNSYTLFGGGKTYIKPVSTVYQKVGNGYLIEPGQSLTLQGVISSANGPALLQTGQTVVFQVSGVDNVTAQSLSQQMSVVIQD
;
A
#
# COMPACT_ATOMS: atom_id res chain seq x y z
N MET A 1 99.96 -16.19 -1.95
CA MET A 1 98.78 -15.43 -2.45
C MET A 1 97.66 -16.43 -2.72
N ALA A 2 96.63 -16.46 -1.87
CA ALA A 2 95.43 -17.26 -2.08
C ALA A 2 94.22 -16.33 -1.98
N HIS A 3 93.47 -16.19 -3.08
CA HIS A 3 92.30 -15.32 -3.16
C HIS A 3 91.10 -15.99 -2.46
N ILE A 4 90.58 -15.34 -1.42
CA ILE A 4 89.37 -15.73 -0.71
C ILE A 4 88.16 -15.18 -1.48
N HIS A 5 87.40 -16.06 -2.15
CA HIS A 5 86.12 -15.70 -2.74
C HIS A 5 85.03 -15.64 -1.66
N LYS A 6 84.71 -14.42 -1.21
CA LYS A 6 83.59 -14.15 -0.30
C LYS A 6 82.26 -14.35 -1.04
N LYS A 7 81.56 -15.46 -0.79
CA LYS A 7 80.16 -15.64 -1.22
C LYS A 7 79.27 -14.65 -0.45
N ILE A 8 78.86 -13.58 -1.11
CA ILE A 8 77.85 -12.65 -0.60
C ILE A 8 76.48 -13.33 -0.72
N GLY A 9 75.91 -13.72 0.43
CA GLY A 9 74.56 -14.26 0.50
C GLY A 9 73.54 -13.22 0.06
N LYS A 10 72.86 -13.46 -1.07
CA LYS A 10 71.67 -12.71 -1.46
C LYS A 10 70.57 -13.01 -0.42
N LYS A 11 70.30 -12.05 0.47
CA LYS A 11 69.07 -12.04 1.28
C LYS A 11 67.89 -11.96 0.31
N THR A 12 67.25 -13.09 0.05
CA THR A 12 66.00 -13.19 -0.67
C THR A 12 64.92 -12.43 0.10
N LYS A 13 64.43 -11.31 -0.49
CA LYS A 13 63.21 -10.63 -0.03
C LYS A 13 62.01 -11.55 -0.26
N LYS A 14 61.75 -12.49 0.65
CA LYS A 14 60.59 -13.39 0.64
C LYS A 14 59.79 -13.17 1.91
N GLY A 15 58.87 -12.21 1.89
CA GLY A 15 58.00 -11.93 3.04
C GLY A 15 56.85 -10.97 2.76
N LEU A 16 56.98 -10.06 1.78
CA LEU A 16 55.91 -9.08 1.49
C LEU A 16 54.72 -9.67 0.70
N SER A 17 54.95 -10.73 -0.09
CA SER A 17 53.97 -11.26 -1.05
C SER A 17 52.73 -11.89 -0.40
N ASN A 18 52.89 -12.59 0.72
CA ASN A 18 51.78 -13.31 1.34
C ASN A 18 50.86 -12.38 2.14
N ILE A 19 51.45 -11.36 2.79
CA ILE A 19 50.70 -10.35 3.55
C ILE A 19 49.89 -9.47 2.59
N VAL A 20 50.50 -9.00 1.50
CA VAL A 20 49.81 -8.19 0.49
C VAL A 20 48.74 -9.02 -0.23
N GLY A 21 49.04 -10.28 -0.57
CA GLY A 21 48.05 -11.18 -1.17
C GLY A 21 46.86 -11.46 -0.25
N SER A 22 47.11 -11.69 1.04
CA SER A 22 46.04 -11.89 2.03
C SER A 22 45.20 -10.62 2.22
N LEU A 23 45.83 -9.45 2.33
CA LEU A 23 45.11 -8.18 2.45
C LEU A 23 44.23 -7.90 1.22
N LEU A 24 44.76 -8.15 0.03
CA LEU A 24 44.03 -7.95 -1.23
C LEU A 24 42.83 -8.91 -1.33
N LEU A 25 43.00 -10.16 -0.94
CA LEU A 25 41.90 -11.12 -0.88
C LEU A 25 40.83 -10.70 0.13
N ILE A 26 41.22 -10.23 1.32
CA ILE A 26 40.26 -9.74 2.33
C ILE A 26 39.43 -8.58 1.75
N VAL A 27 40.08 -7.60 1.12
CA VAL A 27 39.39 -6.46 0.51
C VAL A 27 38.45 -6.93 -0.60
N LEU A 28 38.93 -7.83 -1.48
CA LEU A 28 38.11 -8.38 -2.56
C LEU A 28 36.88 -9.12 -2.02
N THR A 29 37.04 -9.93 -0.97
CA THR A 29 35.93 -10.66 -0.35
C THR A 29 34.91 -9.72 0.28
N ILE A 30 35.36 -8.65 0.95
CA ILE A 30 34.45 -7.63 1.52
C ILE A 30 33.67 -6.94 0.39
N VAL A 31 34.35 -6.52 -0.68
CA VAL A 31 33.70 -5.88 -1.82
C VAL A 31 32.70 -6.82 -2.49
N ALA A 32 33.07 -8.08 -2.71
CA ALA A 32 32.17 -9.09 -3.26
C ALA A 32 30.95 -9.31 -2.37
N ALA A 33 31.13 -9.41 -1.05
CA ALA A 33 30.03 -9.57 -0.09
C ALA A 33 29.08 -8.37 -0.11
N LEU A 34 29.61 -7.13 -0.17
CA LEU A 34 28.80 -5.92 -0.26
C LEU A 34 28.00 -5.87 -1.57
N LEU A 35 28.62 -6.20 -2.71
CA LEU A 35 27.93 -6.23 -4.01
C LEU A 35 26.81 -7.27 -4.04
N ILE A 36 27.07 -8.48 -3.53
CA ILE A 36 26.06 -9.53 -3.43
C ILE A 36 24.93 -9.10 -2.49
N GLY A 37 25.25 -8.49 -1.34
CA GLY A 37 24.25 -7.98 -0.40
C GLY A 37 23.31 -6.96 -1.05
N HIS A 38 23.87 -5.94 -1.72
CA HIS A 38 23.06 -4.93 -2.41
C HIS A 38 22.22 -5.52 -3.54
N PHE A 39 22.79 -6.45 -4.31
CA PHE A 39 22.05 -7.13 -5.38
C PHE A 39 20.86 -7.92 -4.83
N VAL A 40 21.06 -8.69 -3.76
CA VAL A 40 20.01 -9.50 -3.14
C VAL A 40 18.92 -8.62 -2.52
N PHE A 41 19.29 -7.55 -1.79
CA PHE A 41 18.29 -6.61 -1.26
C PHE A 41 17.53 -5.88 -2.36
N GLY A 42 18.21 -5.47 -3.43
CA GLY A 42 17.58 -4.88 -4.61
C GLY A 42 16.60 -5.84 -5.29
N LEU A 43 16.97 -7.11 -5.42
CA LEU A 43 16.12 -8.15 -6.01
C LEU A 43 14.86 -8.40 -5.17
N PHE A 44 14.97 -8.43 -3.85
CA PHE A 44 13.79 -8.58 -2.99
C PHE A 44 12.91 -7.32 -2.99
N SER A 45 13.51 -6.13 -2.99
CA SER A 45 12.75 -4.88 -3.04
C SER A 45 12.00 -4.71 -4.37
N ALA A 46 12.61 -5.08 -5.50
CA ALA A 46 12.00 -4.95 -6.82
C ALA A 46 10.87 -5.96 -7.07
N ASN A 47 10.85 -7.08 -6.34
CA ASN A 47 9.81 -8.11 -6.45
C ASN A 47 8.82 -8.08 -5.27
N SER A 48 8.93 -7.10 -4.39
CA SER A 48 7.96 -6.92 -3.31
C SER A 48 6.74 -6.22 -3.88
N HIS A 49 5.71 -6.99 -4.20
CA HIS A 49 4.42 -6.49 -4.64
C HIS A 49 3.39 -6.71 -3.54
N ASN A 50 2.74 -5.64 -3.10
CA ASN A 50 1.75 -5.64 -2.05
C ASN A 50 0.87 -4.39 -2.14
N ALA A 51 -0.29 -4.50 -2.79
CA ALA A 51 -1.34 -3.50 -2.65
C ALA A 51 -2.11 -3.70 -1.32
N GLY A 52 -2.57 -2.61 -0.70
CA GLY A 52 -3.27 -2.67 0.57
C GLY A 52 -4.39 -1.65 0.67
N ILE A 53 -5.59 -2.06 1.08
CA ILE A 53 -6.71 -1.13 1.31
C ILE A 53 -6.79 -0.81 2.79
N SER A 54 -6.77 0.49 3.12
CA SER A 54 -7.12 0.99 4.45
C SER A 54 -8.29 1.96 4.37
N ILE A 55 -9.17 1.92 5.36
CA ILE A 55 -10.22 2.94 5.54
C ILE A 55 -9.71 3.86 6.63
N SER A 56 -9.33 5.08 6.26
CA SER A 56 -8.71 6.04 7.20
C SER A 56 -9.74 6.88 7.96
N ASP A 57 -10.90 7.10 7.35
CA ASP A 57 -12.01 7.81 7.98
C ASP A 57 -13.34 7.37 7.34
N ALA A 58 -14.41 7.34 8.12
CA ALA A 58 -15.75 7.11 7.60
C ALA A 58 -16.80 7.69 8.55
N SER A 59 -17.81 8.34 7.99
CA SER A 59 -18.91 8.93 8.73
C SER A 59 -20.24 8.78 7.99
N VAL A 60 -21.30 8.66 8.78
CA VAL A 60 -22.69 8.69 8.32
C VAL A 60 -23.46 9.62 9.24
N ILE A 61 -24.04 10.68 8.67
CA ILE A 61 -24.73 11.74 9.40
C ILE A 61 -26.14 11.86 8.82
N ILE A 62 -27.17 11.73 9.66
CA ILE A 62 -28.57 11.97 9.30
C ILE A 62 -28.97 13.34 9.87
N PRO A 63 -29.06 14.39 9.04
CA PRO A 63 -29.37 15.72 9.55
C PRO A 63 -30.74 15.75 10.24
N ALA A 64 -30.76 16.23 11.48
CA ALA A 64 -31.94 16.32 12.34
C ALA A 64 -32.60 14.95 12.64
N GLY A 65 -31.85 13.85 12.50
CA GLY A 65 -32.32 12.48 12.75
C GLY A 65 -33.38 11.95 11.77
N GLU A 66 -33.79 12.72 10.77
CA GLU A 66 -34.85 12.36 9.83
C GLU A 66 -34.33 11.83 8.48
N TYR A 67 -33.96 10.55 8.43
CA TYR A 67 -33.44 9.91 7.22
C TYR A 67 -34.44 9.93 6.05
N THR A 68 -35.73 9.77 6.33
CA THR A 68 -36.77 9.73 5.29
C THR A 68 -36.91 11.05 4.55
N THR A 69 -36.66 12.16 5.24
CA THR A 69 -36.83 13.52 4.73
C THR A 69 -35.51 14.06 4.15
N ASN A 70 -34.42 13.91 4.91
CA ASN A 70 -33.14 14.58 4.64
C ASN A 70 -32.07 13.65 4.03
N GLY A 71 -32.30 12.34 4.06
CA GLY A 71 -31.28 11.34 3.73
C GLY A 71 -30.16 11.28 4.77
N ALA A 72 -29.11 10.54 4.46
CA ALA A 72 -27.87 10.49 5.23
C ALA A 72 -26.69 10.95 4.37
N SER A 73 -25.91 11.90 4.88
CA SER A 73 -24.61 12.24 4.32
C SER A 73 -23.63 11.13 4.66
N VAL A 74 -22.94 10.61 3.65
CA VAL A 74 -21.92 9.58 3.80
C VAL A 74 -20.60 10.15 3.31
N THR A 75 -19.57 10.01 4.14
CA THR A 75 -18.18 10.30 3.78
C THR A 75 -17.32 9.09 4.11
N ILE A 76 -16.42 8.71 3.21
CA ILE A 76 -15.46 7.64 3.45
C ILE A 76 -14.14 7.98 2.77
N THR A 77 -13.04 7.81 3.48
CA THR A 77 -11.68 8.02 2.99
C THR A 77 -10.94 6.70 2.95
N ILE A 78 -10.49 6.34 1.74
CA ILE A 78 -9.82 5.09 1.43
C ILE A 78 -8.37 5.43 1.08
N THR A 79 -7.43 4.71 1.66
CA THR A 79 -6.00 4.92 1.46
C THR A 79 -5.37 3.66 0.91
N ASP A 80 -4.55 3.81 -0.12
CA ASP A 80 -3.65 2.75 -0.54
C ASP A 80 -2.48 2.67 0.45
N SER A 81 -2.51 1.63 1.28
CA SER A 81 -1.51 1.34 2.31
C SER A 81 -0.39 0.41 1.81
N GLY A 82 -0.48 -0.02 0.55
CA GLY A 82 0.49 -0.87 -0.11
C GLY A 82 1.64 -0.09 -0.76
N ASN A 83 2.43 -0.82 -1.55
CA ASN A 83 3.47 -0.27 -2.42
C ASN A 83 3.14 -0.43 -3.92
N ASP A 84 2.05 -1.12 -4.27
CA ASP A 84 1.49 -1.20 -5.63
C ASP A 84 0.19 -0.40 -5.72
N PRO A 85 -0.08 0.29 -6.85
CA PRO A 85 -1.31 1.05 -7.01
C PRO A 85 -2.58 0.21 -6.86
N LEU A 86 -3.54 0.74 -6.13
CA LEU A 86 -4.86 0.16 -5.91
C LEU A 86 -5.90 0.68 -6.91
N VAL A 87 -6.70 -0.19 -7.51
CA VAL A 87 -7.92 0.19 -8.23
C VAL A 87 -9.14 -0.08 -7.34
N LEU A 88 -9.74 0.98 -6.81
CA LEU A 88 -11.00 0.92 -6.07
C LEU A 88 -12.16 0.53 -7.00
N GLN A 89 -12.91 -0.51 -6.65
CA GLN A 89 -14.04 -1.00 -7.45
C GLN A 89 -15.39 -0.76 -6.78
N TYR A 90 -15.52 -1.09 -5.51
CA TYR A 90 -16.79 -1.02 -4.80
C TYR A 90 -16.64 -0.44 -3.40
N VAL A 91 -17.67 0.31 -2.99
CA VAL A 91 -17.93 0.63 -1.59
C VAL A 91 -19.35 0.23 -1.30
N THR A 92 -19.52 -0.59 -0.28
CA THR A 92 -20.81 -1.14 0.15
C THR A 92 -21.07 -0.74 1.59
N LEU A 93 -22.31 -0.36 1.87
CA LEU A 93 -22.80 -0.14 3.22
C LEU A 93 -23.66 -1.34 3.63
N VAL A 94 -23.34 -1.96 4.74
CA VAL A 94 -24.14 -3.02 5.34
C VAL A 94 -24.91 -2.45 6.53
N ALA A 95 -26.23 -2.47 6.44
CA ALA A 95 -27.15 -1.96 7.46
C ALA A 95 -28.39 -2.86 7.53
N ASN A 96 -28.90 -3.13 8.72
CA ASN A 96 -30.08 -3.97 8.95
C ASN A 96 -30.00 -5.35 8.26
N GLY A 97 -28.80 -5.94 8.18
CA GLY A 97 -28.57 -7.23 7.50
C GLY A 97 -28.58 -7.19 5.98
N ASN A 98 -28.72 -6.01 5.37
CA ASN A 98 -28.74 -5.81 3.92
C ASN A 98 -27.47 -5.09 3.46
N SER A 99 -27.01 -5.40 2.25
CA SER A 99 -25.84 -4.76 1.62
C SER A 99 -26.28 -3.79 0.52
N TYR A 100 -25.74 -2.57 0.55
CA TYR A 100 -26.09 -1.49 -0.36
C TYR A 100 -24.84 -0.94 -1.02
N THR A 101 -24.70 -1.14 -2.33
CA THR A 101 -23.57 -0.59 -3.10
C THR A 101 -23.69 0.93 -3.19
N LEU A 102 -22.77 1.63 -2.53
CA LEU A 102 -22.67 3.09 -2.53
C LEU A 102 -21.85 3.61 -3.72
N PHE A 103 -20.82 2.85 -4.09
CA PHE A 103 -19.93 3.11 -5.22
C PHE A 103 -19.69 1.81 -6.00
N GLY A 104 -19.61 1.92 -7.33
CA GLY A 104 -19.51 0.77 -8.24
C GLY A 104 -20.88 0.20 -8.65
N GLY A 105 -20.90 -0.79 -9.56
CA GLY A 105 -22.10 -1.59 -9.86
C GLY A 105 -23.25 -0.90 -10.63
N GLY A 106 -23.00 0.22 -11.30
CA GLY A 106 -23.94 0.88 -12.22
C GLY A 106 -24.75 2.04 -11.65
N LYS A 107 -24.93 2.13 -10.32
CA LYS A 107 -25.43 3.33 -9.63
C LYS A 107 -24.43 3.78 -8.57
N THR A 108 -24.16 5.09 -8.54
CA THR A 108 -23.14 5.67 -7.66
C THR A 108 -23.76 6.77 -6.82
N TYR A 109 -23.87 6.50 -5.51
CA TYR A 109 -24.45 7.42 -4.53
C TYR A 109 -23.39 8.29 -3.86
N ILE A 110 -22.16 7.79 -3.72
CA ILE A 110 -21.01 8.56 -3.25
C ILE A 110 -20.00 8.74 -4.38
N LYS A 111 -19.45 9.94 -4.50
CA LYS A 111 -18.53 10.33 -5.58
C LYS A 111 -17.23 10.87 -4.98
N PRO A 112 -16.11 10.73 -5.69
CA PRO A 112 -14.85 11.26 -5.21
C PRO A 112 -14.89 12.78 -5.11
N VAL A 113 -14.34 13.31 -4.03
CA VAL A 113 -14.20 14.75 -3.74
C VAL A 113 -12.75 15.22 -3.72
N SER A 114 -11.78 14.30 -3.61
CA SER A 114 -10.35 14.59 -3.77
C SER A 114 -9.98 14.65 -5.25
N THR A 115 -9.01 15.48 -5.67
CA THR A 115 -8.52 15.51 -7.06
C THR A 115 -7.42 14.47 -7.34
N VAL A 116 -6.98 13.72 -6.32
CA VAL A 116 -5.81 12.84 -6.38
C VAL A 116 -6.24 11.40 -6.65
N TYR A 117 -6.80 11.16 -7.83
CA TYR A 117 -7.12 9.82 -8.33
C TYR A 117 -7.13 9.82 -9.87
N GLN A 118 -6.94 8.66 -10.48
CA GLN A 118 -7.13 8.47 -11.92
C GLN A 118 -8.32 7.55 -12.17
N LYS A 119 -9.23 7.92 -13.05
CA LYS A 119 -10.34 7.02 -13.43
C LYS A 119 -9.82 5.96 -14.40
N VAL A 120 -9.97 4.69 -14.04
CA VAL A 120 -9.52 3.55 -14.86
C VAL A 120 -10.65 2.55 -15.00
N GLY A 121 -11.13 2.36 -16.23
CA GLY A 121 -12.27 1.49 -16.51
C GLY A 121 -13.49 1.82 -15.65
N ASN A 122 -13.88 0.87 -14.80
CA ASN A 122 -15.02 0.97 -13.90
C ASN A 122 -14.67 1.46 -12.48
N GLY A 123 -13.40 1.78 -12.20
CA GLY A 123 -12.91 2.13 -10.87
C GLY A 123 -12.05 3.39 -10.85
N TYR A 124 -11.43 3.63 -9.69
CA TYR A 124 -10.46 4.70 -9.49
C TYR A 124 -9.13 4.13 -9.03
N LEU A 125 -8.07 4.42 -9.77
CA LEU A 125 -6.70 4.14 -9.40
C LEU A 125 -6.23 5.18 -8.37
N ILE A 126 -5.69 4.66 -7.28
CA ILE A 126 -5.11 5.38 -6.15
C ILE A 126 -3.65 4.94 -6.09
N GLU A 127 -2.72 5.89 -6.14
CA GLU A 127 -1.29 5.55 -6.05
C GLU A 127 -0.90 5.19 -4.61
N PRO A 128 0.19 4.44 -4.41
CA PRO A 128 0.68 4.08 -3.08
C PRO A 128 0.82 5.28 -2.15
N GLY A 129 0.26 5.16 -0.93
CA GLY A 129 0.28 6.21 0.09
C GLY A 129 -0.71 7.35 -0.14
N GLN A 130 -1.48 7.34 -1.23
CA GLN A 130 -2.51 8.35 -1.48
C GLN A 130 -3.87 7.92 -0.92
N SER A 131 -4.72 8.92 -0.69
CA SER A 131 -6.08 8.74 -0.19
C SER A 131 -7.12 9.30 -1.14
N LEU A 132 -8.21 8.58 -1.30
CA LEU A 132 -9.41 8.97 -2.01
C LEU A 132 -10.57 9.10 -1.04
N THR A 133 -11.10 10.31 -0.91
CA THR A 133 -12.35 10.55 -0.18
C THR A 133 -13.53 10.51 -1.15
N LEU A 134 -14.54 9.72 -0.82
CA LEU A 134 -15.83 9.68 -1.47
C LEU A 134 -16.88 10.31 -0.56
N GLN A 135 -17.78 11.12 -1.13
CA GLN A 135 -18.87 11.75 -0.42
C GLN A 135 -20.17 11.72 -1.22
N GLY A 136 -21.29 11.62 -0.53
CA GLY A 136 -22.60 11.74 -1.15
C GLY A 136 -23.73 11.72 -0.14
N VAL A 137 -24.97 11.76 -0.65
CA VAL A 137 -26.18 11.64 0.16
C VAL A 137 -26.95 10.42 -0.30
N ILE A 138 -27.27 9.53 0.63
CA ILE A 138 -28.17 8.40 0.41
C ILE A 138 -29.55 8.73 0.99
N SER A 139 -30.63 8.42 0.28
CA SER A 139 -31.99 8.64 0.77
C SER A 139 -32.81 7.37 0.69
N SER A 140 -33.93 7.32 1.40
CA SER A 140 -34.87 6.18 1.36
C SER A 140 -35.36 5.84 -0.05
N ALA A 141 -35.40 6.82 -0.97
CA ALA A 141 -35.80 6.61 -2.35
C ALA A 141 -34.74 5.89 -3.20
N ASN A 142 -33.46 5.98 -2.81
CA ASN A 142 -32.33 5.57 -3.63
C ASN A 142 -31.29 4.71 -2.88
N GLY A 143 -31.48 4.43 -1.59
CA GLY A 143 -30.48 3.81 -0.72
C GLY A 143 -31.09 2.81 0.27
N PRO A 144 -30.41 2.53 1.40
CA PRO A 144 -30.91 1.64 2.43
C PRO A 144 -32.31 2.00 2.87
N ALA A 145 -33.17 1.00 3.04
CA ALA A 145 -34.45 1.19 3.69
C ALA A 145 -34.18 1.44 5.18
N LEU A 146 -34.36 2.69 5.60
CA LEU A 146 -34.37 3.14 6.99
C LEU A 146 -33.03 3.02 7.73
N LEU A 147 -32.25 4.11 7.69
CA LEU A 147 -31.15 4.34 8.62
C LEU A 147 -31.65 5.16 9.82
N GLN A 148 -31.03 4.97 10.99
CA GLN A 148 -31.39 5.65 12.23
C GLN A 148 -30.14 6.12 12.96
N THR A 149 -30.19 7.29 13.60
CA THR A 149 -29.11 7.76 14.48
C THR A 149 -28.87 6.75 15.61
N GLY A 150 -27.61 6.50 15.95
CA GLY A 150 -27.20 5.52 16.95
C GLY A 150 -27.10 4.08 16.42
N GLN A 151 -27.53 3.82 15.18
CA GLN A 151 -27.32 2.52 14.53
C GLN A 151 -25.85 2.32 14.17
N THR A 152 -25.31 1.12 14.42
CA THR A 152 -24.02 0.72 13.86
C THR A 152 -24.20 0.15 12.46
N VAL A 153 -23.45 0.67 11.51
CA VAL A 153 -23.36 0.20 10.12
C VAL A 153 -21.94 -0.24 9.80
N VAL A 154 -21.77 -1.03 8.76
CA VAL A 154 -20.45 -1.48 8.30
C VAL A 154 -20.21 -1.00 6.88
N PHE A 155 -19.11 -0.29 6.67
CA PHE A 155 -18.57 -0.07 5.34
C PHE A 155 -17.70 -1.26 4.96
N GLN A 156 -17.91 -1.77 3.75
CA GLN A 156 -17.00 -2.69 3.09
C GLN A 156 -16.48 -2.03 1.83
N VAL A 157 -15.16 -1.89 1.76
CA VAL A 157 -14.45 -1.38 0.59
C VAL A 157 -13.78 -2.55 -0.10
N SER A 158 -13.86 -2.60 -1.43
CA SER A 158 -13.12 -3.58 -2.22
C SER A 158 -12.52 -2.98 -3.47
N GLY A 159 -11.36 -3.52 -3.83
CA GLY A 159 -10.59 -3.11 -4.99
C GLY A 159 -9.68 -4.24 -5.45
N VAL A 160 -8.84 -3.93 -6.42
CA VAL A 160 -7.83 -4.85 -6.94
C VAL A 160 -6.49 -4.17 -7.00
N ASP A 161 -5.45 -4.94 -6.72
CA ASP A 161 -4.08 -4.59 -7.05
C ASP A 161 -3.95 -4.39 -8.57
N ASN A 162 -3.46 -3.23 -9.00
CA ASN A 162 -3.32 -2.90 -10.41
C ASN A 162 -2.19 -3.71 -11.10
N VAL A 163 -1.22 -4.21 -10.33
CA VAL A 163 -0.06 -4.96 -10.83
C VAL A 163 -0.32 -6.46 -10.80
N THR A 164 -0.80 -6.99 -9.68
CA THR A 164 -0.98 -8.44 -9.49
C THR A 164 -2.39 -8.93 -9.79
N ALA A 165 -3.36 -8.02 -9.98
CA ALA A 165 -4.79 -8.31 -10.10
C ALA A 165 -5.40 -9.03 -8.89
N GLN A 166 -4.72 -9.03 -7.74
CA GLN A 166 -5.24 -9.58 -6.49
C GLN A 166 -6.41 -8.74 -5.97
N SER A 167 -7.52 -9.41 -5.61
CA SER A 167 -8.66 -8.76 -4.95
C SER A 167 -8.35 -8.45 -3.49
N LEU A 168 -8.71 -7.24 -3.07
CA LEU A 168 -8.53 -6.73 -1.72
C LEU A 168 -9.87 -6.25 -1.17
N SER A 169 -10.09 -6.43 0.13
CA SER A 169 -11.26 -5.89 0.81
C SER A 169 -10.94 -5.53 2.26
N GLN A 170 -11.52 -4.42 2.71
CA GLN A 170 -11.42 -3.94 4.09
C GLN A 170 -12.81 -3.55 4.60
N GLN A 171 -13.02 -3.68 5.91
CA GLN A 171 -14.26 -3.26 6.55
C GLN A 171 -14.00 -2.29 7.71
N MET A 172 -14.99 -1.43 7.98
CA MET A 172 -15.02 -0.51 9.11
C MET A 172 -16.45 -0.37 9.63
N SER A 173 -16.64 -0.45 10.95
CA SER A 173 -17.91 -0.16 11.61
C SER A 173 -18.00 1.30 12.01
N VAL A 174 -19.15 1.93 11.75
CA VAL A 174 -19.42 3.33 12.07
C VAL A 174 -20.78 3.41 12.76
N VAL A 175 -20.88 4.26 13.78
CA VAL A 175 -22.17 4.60 14.40
C VAL A 175 -22.73 5.82 13.69
N ILE A 176 -23.99 5.74 13.25
CA ILE A 176 -24.68 6.83 12.58
C ILE A 176 -24.91 7.99 13.57
N GLN A 177 -24.57 9.20 13.13
CA GLN A 177 -24.68 10.44 13.89
C GLN A 177 -25.87 11.29 13.39
N ASP A 178 -26.25 12.28 14.20
CA ASP A 178 -27.20 13.35 13.86
C ASP A 178 -26.44 14.62 13.42
#